data_AF-A0A7K4DC59-F1
#
_entry.id   AF-A0A7K4DC59-F1
#
_cell.length_a   1.000
_cell.length_b   1.000
_cell.length_c   1.000
_cell.angle_alpha   90.00
_cell.angle_beta   90.00
_cell.angle_gamma   90.00
#
_symmetry.space_group_name_H-M   'P 1'
#
loop_
_entity.id
_entity.type
_entity.pdbx_description
1 polymer ?
#
loop_
_entity_poly.entity_id
_entity_poly.type
_entity_poly.pdbx_seq_one_letter_code
_entity_poly.pdbx_strand_id
1 'polypeptide(L)'
;MDRKKVFIILGIIFLVISGGLYYFTITPIERTITTEEYVTKEKVVTKERTVPKETLVKKTREVVVYRDVLIADLYKDFEPNEYLVIRDITLNSNDRIKYIITTDPSIPSTERLFQFLILDNQNYGLWRENQNYSAYYESPLGEINLSGIWTVPVTGIKDFKLILSNKNSIYPKRIYYTITKQEATYRTEEYTQKVTQNVTETYQVKEPYQELETVTKTEQVFYDEYRPVSYIVGIAGILALIMGLVI
;
A
#
# COMPACT_ATOMS: atom_id res chain seq x y z
N MET A 1 -19.29 -61.17 -89.78
CA MET A 1 -18.26 -60.44 -88.99
C MET A 1 -17.67 -61.43 -88.01
N ASP A 2 -16.35 -61.58 -87.99
CA ASP A 2 -15.65 -62.60 -87.20
C ASP A 2 -15.81 -62.29 -85.70
N ARG A 3 -16.56 -63.13 -84.95
CA ARG A 3 -16.95 -62.86 -83.55
C ARG A 3 -15.73 -62.56 -82.67
N LYS A 4 -14.61 -63.22 -82.98
CA LYS A 4 -13.30 -63.00 -82.39
C LYS A 4 -12.87 -61.53 -82.40
N LYS A 5 -12.93 -60.91 -83.58
CA LYS A 5 -12.52 -59.50 -83.77
C LYS A 5 -13.45 -58.54 -83.02
N VAL A 6 -14.73 -58.86 -82.89
CA VAL A 6 -15.70 -58.01 -82.20
C VAL A 6 -15.41 -57.94 -80.69
N PHE A 7 -15.16 -59.08 -80.06
CA PHE A 7 -14.82 -59.13 -78.63
C PHE A 7 -13.49 -58.47 -78.32
N ILE A 8 -12.49 -58.63 -79.18
CA ILE A 8 -11.20 -57.95 -79.04
C ILE A 8 -11.37 -56.42 -79.13
N ILE A 9 -12.13 -55.93 -80.11
CA ILE A 9 -12.37 -54.48 -80.27
C ILE A 9 -13.14 -53.92 -79.07
N LEU A 10 -14.19 -54.61 -78.60
CA LEU A 10 -14.95 -54.19 -77.41
C LEU A 10 -14.07 -54.14 -76.16
N GLY A 11 -13.20 -55.13 -75.96
CA GLY A 11 -12.27 -55.18 -74.84
C GLY A 11 -11.31 -53.99 -74.80
N ILE A 12 -10.75 -53.63 -75.96
CA ILE A 12 -9.88 -52.45 -76.09
C ILE A 12 -10.66 -51.16 -75.77
N ILE A 13 -11.88 -51.01 -76.31
CA ILE A 13 -12.72 -49.83 -76.05
C ILE A 13 -12.98 -49.68 -74.54
N PHE A 14 -13.36 -50.75 -73.85
CA PHE A 14 -13.61 -50.71 -72.41
C PHE A 14 -12.36 -50.37 -71.60
N LEU A 15 -11.19 -50.88 -71.98
CA LEU A 15 -9.94 -50.52 -71.31
C LEU A 15 -9.57 -49.05 -71.49
N VAL A 16 -9.77 -48.47 -72.68
CA VAL A 16 -9.54 -47.04 -72.93
C VAL A 16 -10.49 -46.18 -72.10
N ILE A 17 -11.78 -46.53 -72.04
CA ILE A 17 -12.78 -45.83 -71.21
C ILE A 17 -12.43 -45.93 -69.72
N SER A 18 -12.03 -47.12 -69.26
CA SER A 18 -11.58 -47.34 -67.87
C SER A 18 -10.38 -46.46 -67.52
N GLY A 19 -9.36 -46.42 -68.39
CA GLY A 19 -8.18 -45.56 -68.19
C GLY A 19 -8.52 -44.08 -68.14
N GLY A 20 -9.41 -43.61 -69.03
CA GLY A 20 -9.89 -42.23 -69.04
C GLY A 20 -10.68 -41.86 -67.79
N LEU A 21 -11.58 -42.74 -67.34
CA LEU A 21 -12.34 -42.57 -66.09
C LEU A 21 -11.41 -42.55 -64.88
N TYR A 22 -10.43 -43.45 -64.83
CA TYR A 22 -9.45 -43.49 -63.74
C TYR A 22 -8.63 -42.20 -63.69
N TYR A 23 -8.13 -41.72 -64.84
CA TYR A 23 -7.40 -40.45 -64.93
C TYR A 23 -8.22 -39.25 -64.45
N PHE A 24 -9.51 -39.19 -64.82
CA PHE A 24 -10.43 -38.16 -64.34
C PHE A 24 -10.60 -38.18 -62.82
N THR A 25 -10.59 -39.36 -62.18
CA THR A 25 -10.72 -39.47 -60.72
C THR A 25 -9.48 -39.06 -59.94
N ILE A 26 -8.28 -39.17 -60.52
CA ILE A 26 -7.01 -38.81 -59.85
C ILE A 26 -6.57 -37.36 -60.12
N THR A 27 -7.18 -36.68 -61.10
CA THR A 27 -6.84 -35.30 -61.43
C THR A 27 -7.62 -34.36 -60.51
N PRO A 28 -6.95 -33.58 -59.64
CA PRO A 28 -7.65 -32.65 -58.76
C PRO A 28 -8.31 -31.54 -59.58
N ILE A 29 -9.53 -31.17 -59.20
CA ILE A 29 -10.21 -29.99 -59.74
C ILE A 29 -10.24 -28.92 -58.65
N GLU A 30 -9.77 -27.73 -59.00
CA GLU A 30 -9.84 -26.57 -58.11
C GLU A 30 -11.26 -26.02 -58.10
N ARG A 31 -11.87 -25.95 -56.91
CA ARG A 31 -13.15 -25.29 -56.71
C ARG A 31 -12.97 -24.14 -55.75
N THR A 32 -13.51 -22.99 -56.13
CA THR A 32 -13.61 -21.83 -55.25
C THR A 32 -14.91 -21.90 -54.46
N ILE A 33 -14.82 -21.89 -53.14
CA ILE A 33 -15.96 -21.86 -52.23
C ILE A 33 -15.90 -20.53 -51.47
N THR A 34 -17.04 -19.86 -51.38
CA THR A 34 -17.19 -18.63 -50.59
C THR A 34 -18.07 -18.96 -49.38
N THR A 35 -17.52 -18.82 -48.18
CA THR A 35 -18.20 -19.09 -46.91
C THR A 35 -18.15 -17.86 -46.01
N GLU A 36 -19.16 -17.69 -45.16
CA GLU A 36 -19.11 -16.72 -44.07
C GLU A 36 -18.49 -17.41 -42.86
N GLU A 37 -17.33 -16.93 -42.41
CA GLU A 37 -16.58 -17.52 -41.30
C GLU A 37 -16.27 -16.44 -40.26
N TYR A 38 -16.31 -16.83 -38.98
CA TYR A 38 -15.85 -15.95 -37.90
C TYR A 38 -14.32 -15.94 -37.87
N VAL A 39 -13.74 -14.80 -38.21
CA VAL A 39 -12.29 -14.59 -38.21
C VAL A 39 -11.89 -13.89 -36.91
N THR A 40 -10.87 -14.43 -36.24
CA THR A 40 -10.32 -13.81 -35.03
C THR A 40 -9.38 -12.68 -35.41
N LYS A 41 -9.71 -11.46 -35.01
CA LYS A 41 -8.89 -10.26 -35.22
C LYS A 41 -8.52 -9.60 -33.90
N GLU A 42 -7.49 -8.77 -33.91
CA GLU A 42 -7.11 -7.95 -32.75
C GLU A 42 -7.69 -6.55 -32.88
N LYS A 43 -8.37 -6.06 -31.83
CA LYS A 43 -8.71 -4.63 -31.70
C LYS A 43 -7.97 -4.01 -30.53
N VAL A 44 -7.53 -2.77 -30.69
CA VAL A 44 -6.92 -1.99 -29.60
C VAL A 44 -8.02 -1.38 -28.76
N VAL A 45 -8.11 -1.78 -27.49
CA VAL A 45 -9.06 -1.26 -26.52
C VAL A 45 -8.29 -0.44 -25.49
N THR A 46 -8.81 0.75 -25.16
CA THR A 46 -8.28 1.55 -24.05
C THR A 46 -8.92 1.10 -22.75
N LYS A 47 -8.11 0.68 -21.79
CA LYS A 47 -8.55 0.30 -20.45
C LYS A 47 -8.00 1.27 -19.42
N GLU A 48 -8.75 1.44 -18.34
CA GLU A 48 -8.31 2.22 -17.18
C GLU A 48 -7.84 1.27 -16.08
N ARG A 49 -6.75 1.65 -15.41
CA ARG A 49 -6.34 1.03 -14.16
C ARG A 49 -6.03 2.09 -13.12
N THR A 50 -6.37 1.79 -11.87
CA THR A 50 -6.01 2.64 -10.74
C THR A 50 -4.67 2.19 -10.20
N VAL A 51 -3.66 3.06 -10.25
CA VAL A 51 -2.33 2.79 -9.71
C VAL A 51 -2.01 3.73 -8.55
N PRO A 52 -1.37 3.22 -7.47
CA PRO A 52 -0.89 4.08 -6.40
C PRO A 52 0.32 4.88 -6.88
N LYS A 53 0.21 6.20 -6.87
CA LYS A 53 1.28 7.13 -7.20
C LYS A 53 1.69 7.91 -5.97
N GLU A 54 2.97 7.85 -5.64
CA GLU A 54 3.54 8.62 -4.53
C GLU A 54 3.82 10.05 -4.99
N THR A 55 3.26 11.02 -4.27
CA THR A 55 3.45 12.45 -4.53
C THR A 55 3.88 13.16 -3.26
N LEU A 56 4.82 14.10 -3.39
CA LEU A 56 5.24 14.96 -2.29
C LEU A 56 4.31 16.17 -2.21
N VAL A 57 3.62 16.31 -1.09
CA VAL A 57 2.69 17.42 -0.84
C VAL A 57 3.24 18.31 0.26
N LYS A 58 3.31 19.62 0.01
CA LYS A 58 3.63 20.61 1.05
C LYS A 58 2.43 20.78 1.98
N LYS A 59 2.66 20.65 3.28
CA LYS A 59 1.65 20.86 4.32
C LYS A 59 2.19 21.78 5.40
N THR A 60 1.28 22.41 6.11
CA THR A 60 1.57 23.22 7.30
C THR A 60 1.09 22.48 8.54
N ARG A 61 1.86 22.57 9.63
CA ARG A 61 1.42 22.17 10.97
C ARG A 61 1.74 23.28 11.96
N GLU A 62 0.95 23.38 13.01
CA GLU A 62 1.30 24.20 14.16
C GLU A 62 2.23 23.39 15.09
N VAL A 63 3.34 24.01 15.46
CA VAL A 63 4.32 23.45 16.40
C VAL A 63 4.42 24.37 17.59
N VAL A 64 4.38 23.78 18.79
CA VAL A 64 4.62 24.50 20.03
C VAL A 64 6.12 24.58 20.27
N VAL A 65 6.64 25.80 20.28
CA VAL A 65 8.04 26.10 20.58
C VAL A 65 8.10 26.72 21.98
N TYR A 66 9.03 26.23 22.78
CA TYR A 66 9.23 26.70 24.14
C TYR A 66 10.42 27.65 24.22
N ARG A 67 10.21 28.81 24.84
CA ARG A 67 11.28 29.73 25.20
C ARG A 67 11.59 29.59 26.69
N ASP A 68 12.84 29.30 26.99
CA ASP A 68 13.31 29.16 28.37
C ASP A 68 13.56 30.54 29.01
N VAL A 69 13.00 30.74 30.20
CA VAL A 69 13.21 31.90 31.05
C VAL A 69 13.63 31.39 32.42
N LEU A 70 14.90 31.62 32.77
CA LEU A 70 15.45 31.18 34.05
C LEU A 70 14.76 31.94 35.20
N ILE A 71 14.22 31.19 36.17
CA ILE A 71 13.62 31.74 37.39
C ILE A 71 14.66 31.78 38.51
N ALA A 72 15.35 30.67 38.72
CA ALA A 72 16.36 30.53 39.77
C ALA A 72 17.38 29.47 39.39
N ASP A 73 18.63 29.70 39.80
CA ASP A 73 19.73 28.74 39.67
C ASP A 73 20.74 28.98 40.80
N LEU A 74 20.48 28.40 41.97
CA LEU A 74 21.24 28.71 43.18
C LEU A 74 21.14 27.64 44.27
N TYR A 75 21.97 27.79 45.30
CA TYR A 75 21.94 26.97 46.51
C TYR A 75 21.12 27.65 47.61
N LYS A 76 20.35 26.86 48.36
CA LYS A 76 19.66 27.30 49.57
C LYS A 76 19.93 26.32 50.70
N ASP A 77 20.40 26.86 51.82
CA ASP A 77 20.47 26.17 53.09
C ASP A 77 19.12 26.30 53.80
N PHE A 78 18.52 25.17 54.15
CA PHE A 78 17.26 25.08 54.89
C PHE A 78 17.51 24.59 56.32
N GLU A 79 16.96 25.32 57.28
CA GLU A 79 16.81 24.86 58.65
C GLU A 79 15.63 23.89 58.78
N PRO A 80 15.54 23.10 59.87
CA PRO A 80 14.37 22.30 60.16
C PRO A 80 13.10 23.14 60.17
N ASN A 81 12.02 22.59 59.61
CA ASN A 81 10.72 23.26 59.47
C ASN A 81 10.70 24.53 58.58
N GLU A 82 11.78 24.85 57.86
CA GLU A 82 11.84 26.01 56.95
C GLU A 82 11.22 25.68 55.57
N TYR A 83 10.71 26.70 54.89
CA TYR A 83 10.35 26.62 53.47
C TYR A 83 10.62 27.94 52.76
N LEU A 84 10.72 27.88 51.44
CA LEU A 84 10.93 29.00 50.53
C LEU A 84 9.86 29.01 49.46
N VAL A 85 9.18 30.14 49.30
CA VAL A 85 8.41 30.42 48.07
C VAL A 85 9.39 31.06 47.09
N ILE A 86 9.71 30.34 46.02
CA ILE A 86 10.72 30.77 45.04
C ILE A 86 10.21 32.00 44.29
N ARG A 87 8.98 31.92 43.80
CA ARG A 87 8.33 32.98 43.03
C ARG A 87 6.83 32.75 42.91
N ASP A 88 6.10 33.86 42.80
CA ASP A 88 4.73 33.90 42.29
C ASP A 88 4.80 34.04 40.77
N ILE A 89 4.27 33.04 40.06
CA ILE A 89 4.38 32.96 38.61
C ILE A 89 3.03 32.83 37.94
N THR A 90 2.79 33.74 37.00
CA THR A 90 1.62 33.69 36.11
C THR A 90 1.97 32.85 34.89
N LEU A 91 1.19 31.78 34.67
CA LEU A 91 1.39 30.82 33.59
C LEU A 91 0.15 30.69 32.69
N ASN A 92 0.39 30.51 31.40
CA ASN A 92 -0.63 30.17 30.41
C ASN A 92 -0.84 28.65 30.33
N SER A 93 -1.94 28.21 29.71
CA SER A 93 -2.36 26.78 29.63
C SER A 93 -1.40 25.83 28.91
N ASN A 94 -0.36 26.34 28.27
CA ASN A 94 0.65 25.55 27.58
C ASN A 94 2.06 25.80 28.10
N ASP A 95 2.22 26.74 29.04
CA ASP A 95 3.51 26.97 29.65
C ASP A 95 3.91 25.75 30.50
N ARG A 96 5.21 25.62 30.72
CA ARG A 96 5.77 24.54 31.55
C ARG A 96 6.73 25.10 32.58
N ILE A 97 6.92 24.36 33.66
CA ILE A 97 7.99 24.57 34.61
C ILE A 97 8.94 23.39 34.50
N LYS A 98 10.16 23.66 34.01
CA LYS A 98 11.27 22.72 34.07
C LYS A 98 12.03 22.96 35.37
N TYR A 99 12.28 21.88 36.11
CA TYR A 99 12.96 21.94 37.40
C TYR A 99 14.01 20.85 37.50
N ILE A 100 15.12 21.19 38.11
CA ILE A 100 16.18 20.29 38.54
C ILE A 100 16.49 20.68 39.98
N ILE A 101 16.31 19.77 40.92
CA ILE A 101 16.50 20.00 42.34
C ILE A 101 17.32 18.84 42.87
N THR A 102 18.47 19.14 43.45
CA THR A 102 19.40 18.13 43.95
C THR A 102 19.73 18.42 45.41
N THR A 103 19.83 17.34 46.17
CA THR A 103 20.32 17.36 47.55
C THR A 103 21.73 16.81 47.59
N ASP A 104 22.48 17.08 48.66
CA ASP A 104 23.81 16.51 48.83
C ASP A 104 23.73 14.97 48.86
N PRO A 105 24.38 14.26 47.92
CA PRO A 105 24.30 12.82 47.83
C PRO A 105 25.05 12.08 48.95
N SER A 106 25.79 12.80 49.81
CA SER A 106 26.53 12.22 50.95
C SER A 106 25.69 12.04 52.22
N ILE A 107 24.57 12.74 52.36
CA ILE A 107 23.70 12.74 53.55
C ILE A 107 22.82 11.47 53.57
N PRO A 108 22.39 10.83 54.67
CA PRO A 108 21.47 9.67 54.60
C PRO A 108 20.12 9.97 53.93
N SER A 109 19.50 9.03 53.20
CA SER A 109 18.23 9.25 52.47
C SER A 109 17.06 9.69 53.36
N THR A 110 17.03 9.27 54.63
CA THR A 110 16.07 9.71 55.64
C THR A 110 16.19 11.19 55.99
N GLU A 111 17.40 11.73 55.90
CA GLU A 111 17.71 13.14 56.14
C GLU A 111 17.54 13.98 54.86
N ARG A 112 17.33 13.35 53.69
CA ARG A 112 17.10 14.00 52.40
C ARG A 112 15.62 14.31 52.11
N LEU A 113 14.69 14.00 53.01
CA LEU A 113 13.27 14.30 52.82
C LEU A 113 13.07 15.80 52.56
N PHE A 114 12.51 16.12 51.39
CA PHE A 114 12.29 17.47 50.91
C PHE A 114 11.06 17.46 50.00
N GLN A 115 10.35 18.58 49.91
CA GLN A 115 9.16 18.72 49.07
C GLN A 115 9.29 19.90 48.11
N PHE A 116 9.15 19.61 46.82
CA PHE A 116 8.86 20.61 45.80
C PHE A 116 7.36 20.58 45.48
N LEU A 117 6.70 21.72 45.65
CA LEU A 117 5.26 21.86 45.49
C LEU A 117 4.95 22.95 44.47
N ILE A 118 3.92 22.70 43.67
CA ILE A 118 3.28 23.71 42.81
C ILE A 118 1.84 23.85 43.25
N LEU A 119 1.52 24.99 43.86
CA LEU A 119 0.21 25.30 44.42
C LEU A 119 -0.37 26.55 43.74
N ASP A 120 -1.68 26.71 43.76
CA ASP A 120 -2.28 28.03 43.54
C ASP A 120 -2.34 28.82 44.85
N ASN A 121 -2.79 30.08 44.77
CA ASN A 121 -2.86 30.96 45.93
C ASN A 121 -3.76 30.41 47.06
N GLN A 122 -4.85 29.71 46.73
CA GLN A 122 -5.77 29.15 47.71
C GLN A 122 -5.14 27.95 48.42
N ASN A 123 -4.64 26.97 47.66
CA ASN A 123 -4.04 25.76 48.22
C ASN A 123 -2.74 26.06 48.96
N TYR A 124 -2.02 27.11 48.57
CA TYR A 124 -0.88 27.62 49.33
C TYR A 124 -1.27 28.07 50.74
N GLY A 125 -2.37 28.81 50.88
CA GLY A 125 -2.87 29.24 52.20
C GLY A 125 -3.17 28.06 53.10
N LEU A 126 -3.90 27.07 52.57
CA LEU A 126 -4.25 25.82 53.26
C LEU A 126 -2.99 25.05 53.68
N TRP A 127 -2.04 24.86 52.76
CA TRP A 127 -0.77 24.16 53.01
C TRP A 127 0.07 24.85 54.09
N ARG A 128 0.17 26.18 54.03
CA ARG A 128 0.91 26.98 55.01
C ARG A 128 0.35 26.78 56.42
N GLU A 129 -0.98 26.73 56.53
CA GLU A 129 -1.73 26.59 57.78
C GLU A 129 -1.90 25.13 58.25
N ASN A 130 -1.23 24.17 57.59
CA ASN A 130 -1.34 22.73 57.88
C ASN A 130 -2.78 22.19 57.76
N GLN A 131 -3.58 22.79 56.87
CA GLN A 131 -4.91 22.29 56.52
C GLN A 131 -4.82 21.36 55.30
N ASN A 132 -5.91 20.63 55.03
CA ASN A 132 -5.99 19.78 53.85
C ASN A 132 -5.93 20.64 52.57
N TYR A 133 -5.05 20.29 51.63
CA TYR A 133 -4.81 21.04 50.41
C TYR A 133 -4.68 20.09 49.22
N SER A 134 -4.82 20.61 48.01
CA SER A 134 -4.56 19.88 46.78
C SER A 134 -3.43 20.54 46.00
N ALA A 135 -2.36 19.80 45.76
CA ALA A 135 -1.25 20.27 44.95
C ALA A 135 -1.48 19.96 43.47
N TYR A 136 -1.03 20.87 42.60
CA TYR A 136 -0.93 20.58 41.17
C TYR A 136 0.29 19.71 40.85
N TYR A 137 1.30 19.81 41.71
CA TYR A 137 2.45 18.93 41.71
C TYR A 137 3.00 18.85 43.13
N GLU A 138 3.34 17.64 43.54
CA GLU A 138 4.08 17.35 44.76
C GLU A 138 5.16 16.34 44.41
N SER A 139 6.40 16.67 44.77
CA SER A 139 7.52 15.76 44.53
C SER A 139 7.37 14.47 45.34
N PRO A 140 7.78 13.32 44.78
CA PRO A 140 7.85 12.08 45.53
C PRO A 140 8.81 12.20 46.72
N LEU A 141 8.48 11.50 47.81
CA LEU A 141 9.27 11.54 49.04
C LEU A 141 10.58 10.75 48.88
N GLY A 142 11.69 11.35 49.34
CA GLY A 142 12.98 10.67 49.47
C GLY A 142 13.85 10.65 48.20
N GLU A 143 13.46 11.38 47.13
CA GLU A 143 14.29 11.49 45.94
C GLU A 143 15.49 12.45 46.13
N ILE A 144 16.66 11.95 45.75
CA ILE A 144 17.96 12.64 45.89
C ILE A 144 18.12 13.72 44.83
N ASN A 145 17.62 13.41 43.63
CA ASN A 145 17.72 14.22 42.42
C ASN A 145 16.34 14.24 41.77
N LEU A 146 15.62 15.33 41.96
CA LEU A 146 14.34 15.56 41.33
C LEU A 146 14.58 16.33 40.03
N SER A 147 14.23 15.74 38.90
CA SER A 147 14.33 16.40 37.59
C SER A 147 13.08 16.12 36.78
N GLY A 148 12.48 17.17 36.23
CA GLY A 148 11.22 17.01 35.51
C GLY A 148 10.74 18.27 34.81
N ILE A 149 9.63 18.07 34.12
CA ILE A 149 8.89 19.14 33.45
C ILE A 149 7.43 18.98 33.85
N TRP A 150 6.92 19.98 34.55
CA TRP A 150 5.50 20.07 34.89
C TRP A 150 4.80 20.96 33.86
N THR A 151 3.66 20.50 33.35
CA THR A 151 2.84 21.23 32.38
C THR A 151 1.59 21.74 33.08
N VAL A 152 1.19 22.98 32.80
CA VAL A 152 0.01 23.60 33.38
C VAL A 152 -1.25 22.80 33.00
N PRO A 153 -2.02 22.28 33.96
CA PRO A 153 -3.17 21.41 33.68
C PRO A 153 -4.49 22.18 33.54
N VAL A 154 -4.46 23.52 33.58
CA VAL A 154 -5.65 24.38 33.55
C VAL A 154 -5.71 25.23 32.29
N THR A 155 -6.93 25.49 31.83
CA THR A 155 -7.18 26.45 30.75
C THR A 155 -7.14 27.88 31.28
N GLY A 156 -6.76 28.84 30.42
CA GLY A 156 -6.55 30.24 30.76
C GLY A 156 -5.19 30.56 31.39
N ILE A 157 -5.14 31.75 31.99
CA ILE A 157 -3.97 32.31 32.68
C ILE A 157 -4.21 32.16 34.19
N LYS A 158 -3.26 31.56 34.91
CA LYS A 158 -3.39 31.36 36.36
C LYS A 158 -2.06 31.60 37.08
N ASP A 159 -2.16 32.08 38.32
CA ASP A 159 -1.02 32.26 39.21
C ASP A 159 -0.74 30.98 40.01
N PHE A 160 0.54 30.63 40.05
CA PHE A 160 1.07 29.51 40.81
C PHE A 160 2.20 29.96 41.72
N LYS A 161 2.39 29.21 42.81
CA LYS A 161 3.50 29.34 43.74
C LYS A 161 4.37 28.11 43.64
N LEU A 162 5.64 28.34 43.33
CA LEU A 162 6.68 27.30 43.33
C LEU A 162 7.34 27.30 44.70
N ILE A 163 7.27 26.17 45.41
CA ILE A 163 7.65 26.10 46.81
C ILE A 163 8.68 24.99 47.01
N LEU A 164 9.78 25.34 47.66
CA LEU A 164 10.75 24.40 48.20
C LEU A 164 10.51 24.30 49.70
N SER A 165 10.26 23.10 50.22
CA SER A 165 9.87 22.91 51.61
C SER A 165 10.73 21.86 52.31
N ASN A 166 11.37 22.30 53.40
CA ASN A 166 11.93 21.44 54.44
C ASN A 166 10.99 21.34 55.67
N LYS A 167 9.72 21.79 55.52
CA LYS A 167 8.76 21.94 56.61
C LYS A 167 8.49 20.66 57.39
N ASN A 168 8.63 19.50 56.74
CA ASN A 168 8.35 18.18 57.30
C ASN A 168 9.62 17.39 57.67
N SER A 169 10.78 18.06 57.70
CA SER A 169 12.05 17.43 58.08
C SER A 169 12.60 18.05 59.35
N ILE A 170 13.16 17.20 60.20
CA ILE A 170 13.86 17.60 61.42
C ILE A 170 15.35 17.89 61.18
N TYR A 171 15.85 17.65 59.96
CA TYR A 171 17.26 17.81 59.60
C TYR A 171 17.48 19.04 58.71
N PRO A 172 18.52 19.85 58.98
CA PRO A 172 18.94 20.88 58.04
C PRO A 172 19.52 20.25 56.79
N LYS A 173 19.41 20.93 55.64
CA LYS A 173 20.10 20.50 54.41
C LYS A 173 20.33 21.64 53.44
N ARG A 174 21.36 21.44 52.61
CA ARG A 174 21.62 22.27 51.44
C ARG A 174 20.96 21.67 50.21
N ILE A 175 20.24 22.51 49.47
CA ILE A 175 19.59 22.13 48.21
C ILE A 175 20.12 23.03 47.11
N TYR A 176 20.50 22.42 46.00
CA TYR A 176 20.71 23.13 44.75
C TYR A 176 19.47 23.00 43.89
N TYR A 177 19.04 24.09 43.29
CA TYR A 177 17.88 24.07 42.42
C TYR A 177 18.03 25.01 41.23
N THR A 178 17.63 24.50 40.08
CA THR A 178 17.48 25.22 38.83
C THR A 178 16.02 25.12 38.41
N ILE A 179 15.35 26.26 38.24
CA ILE A 179 13.96 26.32 37.83
C ILE A 179 13.84 27.28 36.64
N THR A 180 13.21 26.80 35.58
CA THR A 180 13.04 27.48 34.31
C THR A 180 11.57 27.48 33.92
N LYS A 181 11.02 28.66 33.65
CA LYS A 181 9.73 28.80 32.96
C LYS A 181 9.96 28.53 31.49
N GLN A 182 9.15 27.67 30.89
CA GLN A 182 9.14 27.44 29.45
C GLN A 182 7.87 28.05 28.87
N GLU A 183 8.02 29.22 28.24
CA GLU A 183 6.91 29.96 27.63
C GLU A 183 6.55 29.33 26.29
N ALA A 184 5.29 28.90 26.15
CA ALA A 184 4.81 28.29 24.93
C ALA A 184 4.48 29.36 23.89
N THR A 185 5.03 29.20 22.69
CA THR A 185 4.71 30.00 21.51
C THR A 185 4.33 29.07 20.37
N TYR A 186 3.35 29.47 19.57
CA TYR A 186 2.92 28.70 18.41
C TYR A 186 3.62 29.22 17.17
N ARG A 187 4.22 28.30 16.42
CA ARG A 187 4.81 28.59 15.12
C ARG A 187 4.24 27.67 14.07
N THR A 188 3.85 28.23 12.93
CA THR A 188 3.51 27.44 11.75
C THR A 188 4.80 26.96 11.07
N GLU A 189 4.93 25.65 10.90
CA GLU A 189 6.02 25.04 10.15
C GLU A 189 5.49 24.40 8.86
N GLU A 190 6.19 24.66 7.76
CA GLU A 190 5.98 23.95 6.50
C GLU A 190 6.81 22.66 6.48
N TYR A 191 6.20 21.56 6.06
CA TYR A 191 6.87 20.28 5.88
C TYR A 191 6.36 19.57 4.63
N THR A 192 7.20 18.68 4.09
CA THR A 192 6.84 17.86 2.94
C THR A 192 6.39 16.49 3.41
N GLN A 193 5.17 16.09 3.06
CA GLN A 193 4.65 14.77 3.34
C GLN A 193 4.57 13.95 2.05
N LYS A 194 5.08 12.72 2.08
CA LYS A 194 4.86 11.73 1.02
C LYS A 194 3.44 11.18 1.17
N VAL A 195 2.62 11.37 0.16
CA VAL A 195 1.23 10.90 0.12
C VAL A 195 1.08 9.96 -1.06
N THR A 196 0.49 8.79 -0.83
CA THR A 196 0.12 7.85 -1.89
C THR A 196 -1.30 8.18 -2.35
N GLN A 197 -1.45 8.59 -3.60
CA GLN A 197 -2.73 8.87 -4.21
C GLN A 197 -3.02 7.84 -5.30
N ASN A 198 -4.25 7.35 -5.34
CA ASN A 198 -4.71 6.47 -6.40
C ASN A 198 -5.00 7.32 -7.65
N VAL A 199 -4.23 7.11 -8.72
CA VAL A 199 -4.38 7.82 -9.99
C VAL A 199 -4.88 6.84 -11.04
N THR A 200 -5.89 7.24 -11.80
CA THR A 200 -6.39 6.47 -12.94
C THR A 200 -5.50 6.71 -14.15
N GLU A 201 -4.87 5.65 -14.65
CA GLU A 201 -4.07 5.68 -15.88
C GLU A 201 -4.75 4.85 -16.97
N THR A 202 -4.78 5.38 -18.19
CA THR A 202 -5.26 4.67 -19.39
C THR A 202 -4.12 3.95 -20.09
N TYR A 203 -4.32 2.69 -20.46
CA TYR A 203 -3.38 1.90 -21.25
C TYR A 203 -4.08 1.14 -22.37
N GLN A 204 -3.35 0.85 -23.44
CA GLN A 204 -3.88 0.15 -24.61
C GLN A 204 -3.62 -1.35 -24.49
N VAL A 205 -4.67 -2.15 -24.66
CA VAL A 205 -4.61 -3.62 -24.70
C VAL A 205 -5.17 -4.10 -26.02
N LYS A 206 -4.50 -5.05 -26.65
CA LYS A 206 -5.03 -5.77 -27.80
C LYS A 206 -5.91 -6.90 -27.32
N GLU A 207 -7.18 -6.88 -27.69
CA GLU A 207 -8.12 -7.96 -27.36
C GLU A 207 -8.59 -8.67 -28.63
N PRO A 208 -8.66 -10.01 -28.62
CA PRO A 208 -9.21 -10.76 -29.73
C PRO A 208 -10.73 -10.54 -29.80
N TYR A 209 -11.25 -10.35 -31.02
CA TYR A 209 -12.68 -10.37 -31.29
C TYR A 209 -12.97 -11.19 -32.55
N GLN A 210 -14.19 -11.71 -32.63
CA GLN A 210 -14.67 -12.44 -33.80
C GLN A 210 -15.41 -11.47 -34.72
N GLU A 211 -15.05 -11.46 -35.99
CA GLU A 211 -15.75 -10.71 -37.04
C GLU A 211 -16.21 -11.69 -38.11
N LEU A 212 -17.47 -11.60 -38.52
CA LEU A 212 -17.98 -12.42 -39.61
C LEU A 212 -17.43 -11.86 -40.92
N GLU A 213 -16.60 -12.62 -41.61
CA GLU A 213 -16.04 -12.23 -42.90
C GLU A 213 -16.40 -13.26 -43.97
N THR A 214 -16.60 -12.77 -45.19
CA THR A 214 -16.76 -13.61 -46.36
C THR A 214 -15.38 -14.06 -46.82
N VAL A 215 -15.04 -15.33 -46.57
CA VAL A 215 -13.76 -15.92 -46.96
C VAL A 215 -13.94 -16.73 -48.23
N THR A 216 -13.12 -16.46 -49.24
CA THR A 216 -13.07 -17.23 -50.47
C THR A 216 -11.87 -18.18 -50.41
N LYS A 217 -12.12 -19.49 -50.36
CA LYS A 217 -11.09 -20.53 -50.34
C LYS A 217 -11.10 -21.31 -51.65
N THR A 218 -9.92 -21.66 -52.14
CA THR A 218 -9.76 -22.61 -53.24
C THR A 218 -9.37 -23.95 -52.64
N GLU A 219 -10.20 -24.96 -52.86
CA GLU A 219 -9.96 -26.33 -52.41
C GLU A 219 -9.82 -27.25 -53.61
N GLN A 220 -8.95 -28.26 -53.50
CA GLN A 220 -8.79 -29.31 -54.50
C GLN A 220 -9.68 -30.50 -54.13
N VAL A 221 -10.63 -30.81 -55.01
CA VAL A 221 -11.55 -31.93 -54.81
C VAL A 221 -11.23 -33.05 -55.79
N PHE A 222 -11.28 -34.30 -55.30
CA PHE A 222 -11.10 -35.51 -56.11
C PHE A 222 -12.44 -36.23 -56.27
N TYR A 223 -12.72 -36.71 -57.48
CA TYR A 223 -13.91 -37.51 -57.79
C TYR A 223 -13.68 -39.01 -57.47
N ASP A 224 -13.14 -39.29 -56.28
CA ASP A 224 -12.77 -40.64 -55.82
C ASP A 224 -13.97 -41.61 -55.82
N GLU A 225 -15.20 -41.09 -55.67
CA GLU A 225 -16.45 -41.86 -55.71
C GLU A 225 -16.64 -42.64 -57.02
N TYR A 226 -16.12 -42.14 -58.15
CA TYR A 226 -16.24 -42.81 -59.46
C TYR A 226 -15.09 -43.78 -59.76
N ARG A 227 -14.07 -43.85 -58.89
CA ARG A 227 -12.91 -44.74 -59.07
C ARG A 227 -13.31 -46.22 -59.14
N PRO A 228 -14.25 -46.75 -58.33
CA PRO A 228 -14.71 -48.14 -58.45
C PRO A 228 -15.33 -48.46 -59.82
N VAL A 229 -16.04 -47.50 -60.43
CA VAL A 229 -16.65 -47.67 -61.77
C VAL A 229 -15.56 -47.86 -62.82
N SER A 230 -14.46 -47.11 -62.73
CA SER A 230 -13.32 -47.28 -63.64
C SER A 230 -12.75 -48.71 -63.57
N TYR A 231 -12.65 -49.30 -62.38
CA TYR A 231 -12.16 -50.67 -62.20
C TYR A 231 -13.12 -51.72 -62.76
N ILE A 232 -14.43 -51.57 -62.54
CA ILE A 232 -15.45 -52.50 -63.05
C ILE A 232 -15.43 -52.52 -64.58
N VAL A 233 -15.37 -51.34 -65.22
CA VAL A 233 -15.28 -51.21 -66.68
C VAL A 233 -13.97 -51.80 -67.20
N GLY A 234 -12.86 -51.62 -66.47
CA GLY A 234 -11.56 -52.20 -66.81
C GLY A 234 -11.58 -53.73 -66.79
N ILE A 235 -12.14 -54.33 -65.72
CA ILE A 235 -12.29 -55.78 -65.59
C ILE A 235 -13.15 -56.35 -66.72
N ALA A 236 -14.28 -55.69 -67.05
CA ALA A 236 -15.13 -56.09 -68.18
C ALA A 236 -14.37 -56.07 -69.52
N GLY A 237 -13.49 -55.07 -69.73
CA GLY A 237 -12.63 -54.97 -70.90
C GLY A 237 -11.63 -56.13 -71.00
N ILE A 238 -10.98 -56.50 -69.89
CA ILE A 238 -10.05 -57.65 -69.83
C ILE A 238 -10.78 -58.95 -70.15
N LEU A 239 -11.96 -59.17 -69.57
CA LEU A 239 -12.77 -60.37 -69.81
C LEU A 239 -13.20 -60.48 -71.28
N ALA A 240 -13.57 -59.37 -71.91
CA ALA A 240 -13.91 -59.33 -73.33
C ALA A 240 -12.71 -59.68 -74.23
N LEU A 241 -11.50 -59.21 -73.89
CA LEU A 241 -10.28 -59.61 -74.60
C LEU A 241 -10.00 -61.11 -74.48
N ILE A 242 -10.11 -61.68 -73.28
CA ILE A 242 -9.88 -63.11 -73.03
C ILE A 242 -10.88 -63.95 -73.84
N MET A 243 -12.17 -63.60 -73.79
CA MET A 243 -13.18 -64.31 -74.59
C MET A 243 -12.93 -64.19 -76.09
N GLY A 244 -12.51 -63.02 -76.57
CA GLY A 244 -12.13 -62.82 -77.97
C GLY A 244 -10.82 -63.50 -78.38
N LEU A 245 -10.04 -64.07 -77.47
CA LEU A 245 -8.86 -64.88 -77.82
C LEU A 245 -9.18 -66.38 -77.85
N VAL A 246 -10.14 -66.81 -77.00
CA VAL A 246 -10.51 -68.21 -76.77
C VAL A 246 -11.62 -68.71 -77.71
N ILE A 247 -12.53 -67.83 -78.15
CA ILE A 247 -13.69 -68.12 -79.03
C ILE A 247 -13.39 -67.64 -80.45
#